data_AF-A0A5A7NUN7-F1
#
_entry.id   AF-A0A5A7NUN7-F1
#
_cell.length_a   1.000
_cell.length_b   1.000
_cell.length_c   1.000
_cell.angle_alpha   90.00
_cell.angle_beta   90.00
_cell.angle_gamma   90.00
#
_symmetry.space_group_name_H-M   'P 1'
#
loop_
_entity.id
_entity.type
_entity.pdbx_description
1 polymer ?
#
loop_
_entity_poly.entity_id
_entity_poly.type
_entity_poly.pdbx_seq_one_letter_code
_entity_poly.pdbx_strand_id
1 'polypeptide(L)'
;MSTPRHGLPDRRQLKQRPGALAGTSWELFGERWRGTPSFADASSVLAAASAVRHGEVFGLDYAVDAFAPGMSKARKAPVHTIYANHPAHRDDFLDGFYLQGSSQVDGLRHRRADDVGFYGGVQDDQIHAGSEDLGIQVWADDPIVTRGVLVDLAGYVESVGGHIDHAAGQPLPFDLIPAALQAQGTHVETGDLVMLHTGWSEWFLGLDGTAKRDQQSTGRATGMAQSEELVDWAWNNGLTMLAADNFAVECLPPVQDSPFRDSAPNDRGMMHQEILAKLGLPLGELWRLGPLARRMRELHQWHALVVVKPLNIVGATGSPANATAIL
;
A
#
# COMPACT_ATOMS: atom_id res chain seq x y z
N MET A 1 1.99 -20.35 -21.39
CA MET A 1 2.21 -19.35 -20.32
C MET A 1 2.04 -18.00 -20.95
N SER A 2 1.11 -17.19 -20.46
CA SER A 2 0.86 -15.86 -21.02
C SER A 2 2.03 -14.96 -20.65
N THR A 3 2.65 -14.30 -21.63
CA THR A 3 3.54 -13.16 -21.39
C THR A 3 2.80 -12.14 -20.51
N PRO A 4 3.45 -11.53 -19.51
CA PRO A 4 2.85 -10.43 -18.75
C PRO A 4 2.42 -9.30 -19.67
N ARG A 5 1.31 -8.64 -19.32
CA ARG A 5 0.72 -7.59 -20.17
C ARG A 5 1.62 -6.37 -20.35
N HIS A 6 2.53 -6.14 -19.40
CA HIS A 6 3.49 -5.03 -19.40
C HIS A 6 4.79 -5.30 -20.18
N GLY A 7 4.96 -6.48 -20.79
CA GLY A 7 6.11 -6.78 -21.65
C GLY A 7 7.47 -6.96 -20.96
N LEU A 8 7.53 -6.90 -19.62
CA LEU A 8 8.71 -7.29 -18.84
C LEU A 8 8.63 -8.79 -18.46
N PRO A 9 9.73 -9.41 -17.98
CA PRO A 9 9.69 -10.81 -17.57
C PRO A 9 8.65 -11.09 -16.47
N ASP A 10 7.99 -12.24 -16.53
CA ASP A 10 7.08 -12.70 -15.47
C ASP A 10 7.84 -12.97 -14.16
N ARG A 11 7.13 -13.06 -13.04
CA ARG A 11 7.74 -13.21 -11.71
C ARG A 11 8.62 -14.48 -11.61
N ARG A 12 8.24 -15.54 -12.31
CA ARG A 12 9.01 -16.79 -12.40
C ARG A 12 10.29 -16.61 -13.23
N GLN A 13 10.25 -15.84 -14.31
CA GLN A 13 11.44 -15.45 -15.07
C GLN A 13 12.35 -14.54 -14.23
N LEU A 14 11.80 -13.65 -13.39
CA LEU A 14 12.62 -12.88 -12.44
C LEU A 14 13.38 -13.80 -11.49
N LYS A 15 12.74 -14.82 -10.92
CA LYS A 15 13.38 -15.80 -10.02
C LYS A 15 14.55 -16.56 -10.69
N GLN A 16 14.60 -16.60 -12.02
CA GLN A 16 15.67 -17.26 -12.79
C GLN A 16 16.79 -16.31 -13.23
N ARG A 17 16.70 -15.01 -12.90
CA ARG A 17 17.78 -14.05 -13.19
C ARG A 17 19.06 -14.41 -12.41
N PRO A 18 20.25 -14.10 -12.95
CA PRO A 18 21.51 -14.51 -12.35
C PRO A 18 21.89 -13.69 -11.10
N GLY A 19 22.54 -14.35 -10.13
CA GLY A 19 23.19 -13.70 -8.99
C GLY A 19 22.23 -12.86 -8.14
N ALA A 20 22.65 -11.64 -7.78
CA ALA A 20 21.87 -10.71 -6.95
C ALA A 20 20.59 -10.19 -7.62
N LEU A 21 20.41 -10.43 -8.93
CA LEU A 21 19.20 -10.06 -9.67
C LEU A 21 18.10 -11.14 -9.54
N ALA A 22 18.42 -12.31 -8.98
CA ALA A 22 17.47 -13.39 -8.79
C ALA A 22 16.26 -12.91 -7.99
N GLY A 23 15.09 -12.96 -8.63
CA GLY A 23 13.83 -12.57 -8.04
C GLY A 23 13.58 -11.07 -7.97
N THR A 24 14.43 -10.21 -8.54
CA THR A 24 14.24 -8.75 -8.48
C THR A 24 13.79 -8.18 -9.82
N SER A 25 13.13 -7.02 -9.79
CA SER A 25 12.82 -6.20 -10.96
C SER A 25 13.92 -5.18 -11.28
N TRP A 26 15.06 -5.26 -10.60
CA TRP A 26 16.15 -4.29 -10.71
C TRP A 26 16.65 -4.23 -12.15
N GLU A 27 17.04 -3.04 -12.60
CA GLU A 27 17.53 -2.79 -13.98
C GLU A 27 16.47 -2.98 -15.09
N LEU A 28 15.18 -3.18 -14.74
CA LEU A 28 14.11 -3.31 -15.74
C LEU A 28 13.40 -1.98 -16.07
N PHE A 29 13.49 -0.99 -15.19
CA PHE A 29 12.88 0.32 -15.39
C PHE A 29 13.94 1.36 -15.79
N GLY A 30 13.56 2.28 -16.68
CA GLY A 30 14.45 3.33 -17.16
C GLY A 30 14.76 4.38 -16.07
N GLU A 31 13.80 4.66 -15.20
CA GLU A 31 13.97 5.56 -14.06
C GLU A 31 14.37 4.79 -12.81
N ARG A 32 15.54 5.10 -12.27
CA ARG A 32 16.28 4.23 -11.31
C ARG A 32 15.53 3.93 -10.01
N TRP A 33 14.72 4.88 -9.51
CA TRP A 33 14.10 4.77 -8.19
C TRP A 33 12.58 4.86 -8.21
N ARG A 34 11.98 5.00 -9.40
CA ARG A 34 10.54 5.14 -9.53
C ARG A 34 9.82 3.83 -9.22
N GLY A 35 10.40 2.68 -9.59
CA GLY A 35 9.81 1.36 -9.38
C GLY A 35 8.61 1.10 -10.28
N THR A 36 7.68 0.27 -9.81
CA THR A 36 6.45 -0.06 -10.56
C THR A 36 5.51 1.13 -10.82
N PRO A 37 5.58 2.28 -10.11
CA PRO A 37 4.94 3.52 -10.56
C PRO A 37 5.27 3.96 -11.99
N SER A 38 6.35 3.42 -12.58
CA SER A 38 6.67 3.60 -14.00
C SER A 38 5.65 2.96 -14.95
N PHE A 39 4.76 2.08 -14.48
CA PHE A 39 3.66 1.53 -15.29
C PHE A 39 2.50 2.52 -15.45
N ALA A 40 2.40 3.54 -14.60
CA ALA A 40 1.45 4.64 -14.79
C ALA A 40 2.05 5.65 -15.78
N ASP A 41 1.75 5.47 -17.06
CA ASP A 41 2.20 6.34 -18.14
C ASP A 41 1.11 7.36 -18.56
N ALA A 42 1.45 8.22 -19.52
CA ALA A 42 0.51 9.23 -20.03
C ALA A 42 -0.79 8.62 -20.59
N SER A 43 -0.74 7.41 -21.14
CA SER A 43 -1.93 6.72 -21.65
C SER A 43 -2.83 6.23 -20.50
N SER A 44 -2.24 5.70 -19.43
CA SER A 44 -2.96 5.32 -18.21
C SER A 44 -3.61 6.55 -17.55
N VAL A 45 -2.92 7.69 -17.50
CA VAL A 45 -3.47 8.96 -16.98
C VAL A 45 -4.69 9.41 -17.78
N LEU A 46 -4.60 9.43 -19.11
CA LEU A 46 -5.71 9.83 -19.98
C LEU A 46 -6.89 8.87 -19.86
N ALA A 47 -6.64 7.56 -19.79
CA ALA A 47 -7.67 6.54 -19.59
C ALA A 47 -8.37 6.74 -18.24
N ALA A 48 -7.62 6.97 -17.17
CA ALA A 48 -8.15 7.22 -15.83
C ALA A 48 -8.96 8.52 -15.76
N ALA A 49 -8.46 9.61 -16.34
CA ALA A 49 -9.20 10.87 -16.44
C ALA A 49 -10.51 10.70 -17.22
N SER A 50 -10.49 9.87 -18.27
CA SER A 50 -11.68 9.55 -19.04
C SER A 50 -12.68 8.69 -18.27
N ALA A 51 -12.34 8.11 -17.11
CA ALA A 51 -13.27 7.34 -16.28
C ALA A 51 -14.09 8.23 -15.31
N VAL A 52 -13.70 9.49 -15.11
CA VAL A 52 -14.44 10.44 -14.26
C VAL A 52 -15.79 10.75 -14.91
N ARG A 53 -16.87 10.44 -14.21
CA ARG A 53 -18.27 10.60 -14.66
C ARG A 53 -19.12 11.37 -13.67
N HIS A 54 -18.80 11.30 -12.38
CA HIS A 54 -19.63 11.86 -11.32
C HIS A 54 -19.07 13.17 -10.77
N GLY A 55 -17.76 13.39 -10.87
CA GLY A 55 -17.08 14.53 -10.25
C GLY A 55 -17.03 14.42 -8.73
N GLU A 56 -17.26 13.23 -8.18
CA GLU A 56 -17.23 12.98 -6.74
C GLU A 56 -15.79 12.69 -6.30
N VAL A 57 -15.30 13.45 -5.32
CA VAL A 57 -13.90 13.42 -4.88
C VAL A 57 -13.81 12.86 -3.46
N PHE A 58 -12.93 11.89 -3.27
CA PHE A 58 -12.72 11.19 -2.00
C PHE A 58 -11.26 11.33 -1.56
N GLY A 59 -11.03 11.99 -0.43
CA GLY A 59 -9.76 11.86 0.30
C GLY A 59 -9.64 10.46 0.90
N LEU A 60 -8.51 9.81 0.65
CA LEU A 60 -8.25 8.42 1.04
C LEU A 60 -7.35 8.31 2.28
N ASP A 61 -7.14 9.41 2.98
CA ASP A 61 -6.43 9.47 4.25
C ASP A 61 -7.38 9.71 5.43
N TYR A 62 -7.00 9.14 6.58
CA TYR A 62 -7.53 9.51 7.88
C TYR A 62 -6.69 10.63 8.51
N ALA A 63 -7.25 11.29 9.53
CA ALA A 63 -6.48 12.22 10.35
C ALA A 63 -5.17 11.57 10.85
N VAL A 64 -4.13 12.39 11.00
CA VAL A 64 -2.77 11.94 11.34
C VAL A 64 -2.64 11.21 12.69
N ASP A 65 -3.64 11.36 13.55
CA ASP A 65 -3.74 10.77 14.88
C ASP A 65 -4.87 9.72 15.00
N ALA A 66 -5.64 9.46 13.93
CA ALA A 66 -6.88 8.68 13.98
C ALA A 66 -6.71 7.28 14.59
N PHE A 67 -5.57 6.65 14.34
CA PHE A 67 -5.29 5.29 14.80
C PHE A 67 -4.76 5.24 16.23
N ALA A 68 -4.49 6.37 16.91
CA ALA A 68 -3.93 6.35 18.25
C ALA A 68 -4.94 5.88 19.33
N PRO A 69 -4.54 4.99 20.27
CA PRO A 69 -3.33 4.15 20.24
C PRO A 69 -3.40 3.11 19.11
N GLY A 70 -2.36 3.05 18.27
CA GLY A 70 -2.33 2.20 17.07
C GLY A 70 -1.69 0.84 17.30
N MET A 71 -1.60 0.01 16.27
CA MET A 71 -0.98 -1.33 16.36
C MET A 71 0.54 -1.29 16.63
N SER A 72 1.24 -0.24 16.18
CA SER A 72 2.64 -0.04 16.54
C SER A 72 2.77 0.53 17.95
N LYS A 73 3.52 -0.13 18.82
CA LYS A 73 3.84 0.36 20.18
C LYS A 73 4.84 1.52 20.17
N ALA A 74 5.61 1.67 19.09
CA ALA A 74 6.67 2.67 18.98
C ALA A 74 6.17 4.00 18.41
N ARG A 75 5.24 3.95 17.45
CA ARG A 75 4.71 5.14 16.77
C ARG A 75 3.64 5.80 17.66
N LYS A 76 3.79 7.10 17.94
CA LYS A 76 2.88 7.89 18.77
C LYS A 76 2.10 8.89 17.91
N ALA A 77 0.94 9.34 18.40
CA ALA A 77 0.24 10.46 17.79
C ALA A 77 1.14 11.71 17.81
N PRO A 78 1.14 12.52 16.74
CA PRO A 78 1.82 13.80 16.76
C PRO A 78 1.16 14.75 17.78
N VAL A 79 1.95 15.66 18.36
CA VAL A 79 1.42 16.74 19.19
C VAL A 79 1.23 17.97 18.32
N HIS A 80 -0.02 18.43 18.18
CA HIS A 80 -0.37 19.61 17.41
C HIS A 80 -0.33 20.87 18.27
N THR A 81 0.54 21.81 17.90
CA THR A 81 0.69 23.09 18.59
C THR A 81 0.33 24.23 17.66
N ILE A 82 -0.67 25.04 18.03
CA ILE A 82 -1.04 26.28 17.33
C ILE A 82 -0.52 27.47 18.13
N TYR A 83 0.16 28.41 17.48
CA TYR A 83 0.69 29.61 18.11
C TYR A 83 0.34 30.89 17.32
N ALA A 84 0.57 32.05 17.95
CA ALA A 84 0.25 33.35 17.38
C ALA A 84 1.29 34.41 17.75
N ASN A 85 1.79 35.15 16.76
CA ASN A 85 2.66 36.31 16.99
C ASN A 85 1.85 37.60 17.30
N HIS A 86 0.56 37.63 16.94
CA HIS A 86 -0.40 38.70 17.23
C HIS A 86 -1.86 38.20 17.08
N PRO A 87 -2.89 38.96 17.52
CA PRO A 87 -4.28 38.48 17.53
C PRO A 87 -4.82 37.93 16.20
N ALA A 88 -4.41 38.51 15.06
CA ALA A 88 -4.82 38.11 13.71
C ALA A 88 -3.93 37.06 12.99
N HIS A 89 -3.03 36.36 13.69
CA HIS A 89 -2.10 35.37 13.09
C HIS A 89 -2.26 34.01 13.76
N ARG A 90 -2.25 32.92 12.99
CA ARG A 90 -2.17 31.55 13.51
C ARG A 90 -1.24 30.74 12.60
N ASP A 91 -0.24 30.12 13.22
CA ASP A 91 0.65 29.13 12.61
C ASP A 91 0.66 27.89 13.51
N ASP A 92 1.08 26.75 12.98
CA ASP A 92 1.17 25.50 13.73
C ASP A 92 2.38 24.63 13.36
N PHE A 93 2.62 23.60 14.17
CA PHE A 93 3.56 22.54 13.89
C PHE A 93 3.14 21.23 14.58
N LEU A 94 3.72 20.12 14.11
CA LEU A 94 3.51 18.77 14.63
C LEU A 94 4.81 18.20 15.19
N ASP A 95 4.87 17.95 16.50
CA ASP A 95 5.99 17.24 17.11
C ASP A 95 5.76 15.72 17.09
N GLY A 96 6.81 14.96 16.76
CA GLY A 96 6.75 13.49 16.80
C GLY A 96 5.87 12.88 15.69
N PHE A 97 5.80 13.53 14.53
CA PHE A 97 5.03 13.04 13.39
C PHE A 97 5.72 11.86 12.68
N TYR A 98 5.26 10.65 12.98
CA TYR A 98 5.70 9.45 12.27
C TYR A 98 5.00 9.38 10.90
N LEU A 99 5.79 9.34 9.82
CA LEU A 99 5.26 9.23 8.44
C LEU A 99 4.47 7.92 8.20
N GLN A 100 4.68 6.93 9.08
CA GLN A 100 3.99 5.64 9.10
C GLN A 100 2.94 5.54 10.23
N GLY A 101 2.45 6.68 10.73
CA GLY A 101 1.57 6.76 11.91
C GLY A 101 0.06 6.65 11.62
N SER A 102 -0.37 6.93 10.40
CA SER A 102 -1.77 6.88 9.94
C SER A 102 -1.80 6.42 8.47
N SER A 103 -2.81 6.80 7.68
CA SER A 103 -2.84 6.51 6.23
C SER A 103 -1.52 6.92 5.57
N GLN A 104 -0.83 5.97 4.94
CA GLN A 104 0.55 6.16 4.49
C GLN A 104 0.82 5.53 3.13
N VAL A 105 1.95 5.92 2.56
CA VAL A 105 2.66 5.28 1.46
C VAL A 105 4.03 4.88 1.97
N ASP A 106 4.38 3.60 1.84
CA ASP A 106 5.71 3.10 2.09
C ASP A 106 6.58 3.19 0.84
N GLY A 107 7.72 3.86 0.98
CA GLY A 107 8.72 4.05 -0.07
C GLY A 107 9.64 2.84 -0.20
N LEU A 108 10.43 2.83 -1.29
CA LEU A 108 11.31 1.70 -1.63
C LEU A 108 12.49 1.50 -0.66
N ARG A 109 12.72 2.47 0.23
CA ARG A 109 13.68 2.40 1.34
C ARG A 109 13.03 2.18 2.71
N HIS A 110 11.72 1.93 2.77
CA HIS A 110 11.05 1.53 4.01
C HIS A 110 11.56 0.18 4.50
N ARG A 111 11.72 -0.77 3.57
CA ARG A 111 12.16 -2.13 3.87
C ARG A 111 13.13 -2.65 2.83
N ARG A 112 14.27 -3.20 3.28
CA ARG A 112 15.19 -3.99 2.47
C ARG A 112 14.81 -5.47 2.46
N ALA A 113 15.30 -6.19 1.47
CA ALA A 113 15.36 -7.64 1.50
C ALA A 113 16.57 -8.12 2.30
N ASP A 114 16.35 -9.19 3.06
CA ASP A 114 17.37 -9.82 3.90
C ASP A 114 18.53 -10.37 3.04
N ASP A 115 18.23 -10.93 1.87
CA ASP A 115 19.18 -11.59 0.97
C ASP A 115 19.91 -10.64 0.01
N VAL A 116 19.22 -9.64 -0.56
CA VAL A 116 19.77 -8.79 -1.63
C VAL A 116 19.92 -7.30 -1.28
N GLY A 117 19.29 -6.79 -0.22
CA GLY A 117 19.38 -5.38 0.18
C GLY A 117 18.21 -4.50 -0.28
N PHE A 118 18.44 -3.19 -0.37
CA PHE A 118 17.42 -2.22 -0.82
C PHE A 118 17.24 -2.24 -2.34
N TYR A 119 16.11 -1.71 -2.79
CA TYR A 119 15.76 -1.65 -4.22
C TYR A 119 16.89 -1.09 -5.09
N GLY A 120 17.18 -1.75 -6.20
CA GLY A 120 18.25 -1.36 -7.12
C GLY A 120 19.67 -1.53 -6.57
N GLY A 121 19.86 -2.29 -5.49
CA GLY A 121 21.17 -2.55 -4.88
C GLY A 121 21.76 -1.36 -4.12
N VAL A 122 20.92 -0.41 -3.71
CA VAL A 122 21.35 0.74 -2.89
C VAL A 122 21.90 0.24 -1.55
N GLN A 123 23.05 0.77 -1.16
CA GLN A 123 23.77 0.34 0.03
C GLN A 123 23.16 0.93 1.30
N ASP A 124 23.24 0.22 2.42
CA ASP A 124 22.66 0.64 3.70
C ASP A 124 23.19 2.00 4.17
N ASP A 125 24.47 2.30 3.91
CA ASP A 125 25.10 3.56 4.30
C ASP A 125 24.57 4.77 3.50
N GLN A 126 23.83 4.54 2.41
CA GLN A 126 23.11 5.56 1.66
C GLN A 126 21.69 5.78 2.20
N ILE A 127 21.24 4.99 3.19
CA ILE A 127 19.89 5.08 3.76
C ILE A 127 19.94 5.85 5.09
N HIS A 128 20.04 7.17 4.99
CA HIS A 128 19.93 8.09 6.14
C HIS A 128 19.09 9.34 5.81
N ALA A 129 18.79 10.16 6.83
CA ALA A 129 18.07 11.41 6.62
C ALA A 129 18.81 12.33 5.64
N GLY A 130 18.07 12.90 4.67
CA GLY A 130 18.61 13.81 3.66
C GLY A 130 19.33 13.17 2.47
N SER A 131 19.53 11.84 2.42
CA SER A 131 20.03 11.18 1.22
C SER A 131 18.91 10.96 0.20
N GLU A 132 19.17 11.23 -1.08
CA GLU A 132 18.11 11.21 -2.11
C GLU A 132 17.72 9.80 -2.55
N ASP A 133 18.67 8.87 -2.62
CA ASP A 133 18.44 7.52 -3.15
C ASP A 133 17.20 6.85 -2.51
N LEU A 134 16.29 6.38 -3.37
CA LEU A 134 15.02 5.72 -3.01
C LEU A 134 14.05 6.54 -2.14
N GLY A 135 14.33 7.82 -1.92
CA GLY A 135 13.49 8.69 -1.12
C GLY A 135 12.16 8.97 -1.80
N ILE A 136 11.12 9.21 -0.98
CA ILE A 136 9.75 9.42 -1.45
C ILE A 136 9.60 10.60 -2.43
N GLN A 137 10.55 11.54 -2.44
CA GLN A 137 10.51 12.72 -3.30
C GLN A 137 10.44 12.39 -4.79
N VAL A 138 10.92 11.22 -5.24
CA VAL A 138 10.77 10.78 -6.64
C VAL A 138 9.29 10.74 -7.08
N TRP A 139 8.38 10.37 -6.17
CA TRP A 139 6.93 10.39 -6.42
C TRP A 139 6.27 11.71 -6.01
N ALA A 140 6.99 12.61 -5.34
CA ALA A 140 6.49 13.97 -5.11
C ALA A 140 6.74 14.87 -6.34
N ASP A 141 7.89 14.67 -7.00
CA ASP A 141 8.29 15.39 -8.21
C ASP A 141 7.56 14.86 -9.46
N ASP A 142 7.33 13.54 -9.53
CA ASP A 142 6.48 12.91 -10.54
C ASP A 142 5.36 12.08 -9.88
N PRO A 143 4.23 12.71 -9.52
CA PRO A 143 3.11 12.08 -8.83
C PRO A 143 2.56 10.85 -9.53
N ILE A 144 2.02 9.93 -8.73
CA ILE A 144 1.37 8.74 -9.25
C ILE A 144 -0.07 9.12 -9.60
N VAL A 145 -0.36 9.21 -10.89
CA VAL A 145 -1.71 9.47 -11.41
C VAL A 145 -2.10 8.32 -12.32
N THR A 146 -3.13 7.57 -11.96
CA THR A 146 -3.53 6.38 -12.73
C THR A 146 -4.96 5.97 -12.44
N ARG A 147 -5.42 4.89 -13.09
CA ARG A 147 -6.68 4.22 -12.79
C ARG A 147 -6.50 3.42 -11.49
N GLY A 148 -7.33 3.70 -10.50
CA GLY A 148 -7.40 2.92 -9.28
C GLY A 148 -8.54 1.91 -9.35
N VAL A 149 -8.29 0.64 -9.05
CA VAL A 149 -9.31 -0.41 -8.95
C VAL A 149 -9.50 -0.76 -7.47
N LEU A 150 -10.73 -0.65 -6.98
CA LEU A 150 -11.08 -1.09 -5.63
C LEU A 150 -11.54 -2.54 -5.67
N VAL A 151 -10.89 -3.40 -4.88
CA VAL A 151 -11.28 -4.80 -4.66
C VAL A 151 -11.90 -4.89 -3.28
N ASP A 152 -13.22 -4.99 -3.24
CA ASP A 152 -14.06 -5.02 -2.04
C ASP A 152 -14.12 -6.43 -1.45
N LEU A 153 -13.04 -6.83 -0.79
CA LEU A 153 -12.92 -8.13 -0.14
C LEU A 153 -13.96 -8.28 0.98
N ALA A 154 -14.16 -7.24 1.79
CA ALA A 154 -15.15 -7.24 2.87
C ALA A 154 -16.57 -7.41 2.34
N GLY A 155 -16.98 -6.59 1.36
CA GLY A 155 -18.30 -6.69 0.77
C GLY A 155 -18.52 -7.98 0.00
N TYR A 156 -17.49 -8.53 -0.65
CA TYR A 156 -17.58 -9.85 -1.28
C TYR A 156 -17.83 -10.95 -0.24
N VAL A 157 -17.03 -11.01 0.84
CA VAL A 157 -17.20 -12.00 1.91
C VAL A 157 -18.59 -11.92 2.53
N GLU A 158 -19.09 -10.71 2.79
CA GLU A 158 -20.46 -10.50 3.30
C GLU A 158 -21.53 -11.00 2.29
N SER A 159 -21.35 -10.72 1.00
CA SER A 159 -22.31 -11.11 -0.05
C SER A 159 -22.51 -12.62 -0.18
N VAL A 160 -21.50 -13.42 0.21
CA VAL A 160 -21.55 -14.89 0.22
C VAL A 160 -21.90 -15.45 1.61
N GLY A 161 -22.35 -14.61 2.55
CA GLY A 161 -22.78 -14.99 3.89
C GLY A 161 -21.64 -15.24 4.89
N GLY A 162 -20.42 -14.80 4.56
CA GLY A 162 -19.26 -14.86 5.44
C GLY A 162 -19.11 -13.60 6.31
N HIS A 163 -18.11 -13.63 7.18
CA HIS A 163 -17.64 -12.46 7.93
C HIS A 163 -16.12 -12.54 8.09
N ILE A 164 -15.46 -11.40 8.20
CA ILE A 164 -14.01 -11.32 8.48
C ILE A 164 -13.83 -11.07 9.99
N ASP A 165 -13.18 -11.99 10.69
CA ASP A 165 -12.83 -11.84 12.10
C ASP A 165 -11.54 -11.03 12.25
N HIS A 166 -11.70 -9.71 12.37
CA HIS A 166 -10.60 -8.78 12.57
C HIS A 166 -9.92 -8.93 13.94
N ALA A 167 -10.65 -9.32 14.98
CA ALA A 167 -10.09 -9.51 16.32
C ALA A 167 -9.12 -10.70 16.33
N ALA A 168 -9.45 -11.77 15.61
CA ALA A 168 -8.58 -12.91 15.41
C ALA A 168 -7.38 -12.62 14.48
N GLY A 169 -7.37 -11.49 13.78
CA GLY A 169 -6.38 -11.18 12.74
C GLY A 169 -6.46 -12.16 11.57
N GLN A 170 -7.68 -12.52 11.16
CA GLN A 170 -7.93 -13.53 10.14
C GLN A 170 -7.06 -13.31 8.87
N PRO A 171 -6.27 -14.30 8.43
CA PRO A 171 -5.59 -14.26 7.13
C PRO A 171 -6.60 -14.32 5.98
N LEU A 172 -6.44 -13.43 5.00
CA LEU A 172 -7.26 -13.39 3.79
C LEU A 172 -6.53 -14.15 2.67
N PRO A 173 -7.02 -15.30 2.21
CA PRO A 173 -6.35 -16.05 1.14
C PRO A 173 -6.40 -15.28 -0.17
N PHE A 174 -5.39 -15.48 -1.02
CA PHE A 174 -5.26 -14.81 -2.32
C PHE A 174 -6.53 -14.96 -3.18
N ASP A 175 -7.18 -16.13 -3.17
CA ASP A 175 -8.37 -16.44 -3.97
C ASP A 175 -9.57 -15.49 -3.75
N LEU A 176 -9.59 -14.74 -2.64
CA LEU A 176 -10.60 -13.70 -2.44
C LEU A 176 -10.48 -12.55 -3.45
N ILE A 177 -9.27 -12.22 -3.92
CA ILE A 177 -9.06 -11.15 -4.91
C ILE A 177 -9.74 -11.49 -6.25
N PRO A 178 -9.42 -12.61 -6.94
CA PRO A 178 -10.08 -12.94 -8.20
C PRO A 178 -11.57 -13.19 -8.03
N ALA A 179 -12.02 -13.75 -6.91
CA ALA A 179 -13.44 -13.96 -6.64
C ALA A 179 -14.20 -12.62 -6.48
N ALA A 180 -13.65 -11.67 -5.72
CA ALA A 180 -14.21 -10.33 -5.59
C ALA A 180 -14.23 -9.58 -6.93
N LEU A 181 -13.12 -9.60 -7.69
CA LEU A 181 -13.06 -9.01 -9.03
C LEU A 181 -14.13 -9.58 -9.96
N GLN A 182 -14.33 -10.91 -9.95
CA GLN A 182 -15.36 -11.57 -10.72
C GLN A 182 -16.78 -11.13 -10.30
N ALA A 183 -17.06 -11.10 -8.99
CA ALA A 183 -18.36 -10.65 -8.46
C ALA A 183 -18.64 -9.17 -8.77
N GLN A 184 -17.60 -8.35 -8.78
CA GLN A 184 -17.65 -6.93 -9.14
C GLN A 184 -17.80 -6.69 -10.64
N GLY A 185 -17.57 -7.70 -11.49
CA GLY A 185 -17.55 -7.55 -12.94
C GLY A 185 -16.46 -6.58 -13.42
N THR A 186 -15.34 -6.50 -12.70
CA THR A 186 -14.21 -5.62 -13.01
C THR A 186 -12.92 -6.42 -13.16
N HIS A 187 -11.91 -5.85 -13.80
CA HIS A 187 -10.61 -6.49 -13.99
C HIS A 187 -9.48 -5.48 -13.83
N VAL A 188 -8.33 -6.01 -13.41
CA VAL A 188 -7.08 -5.26 -13.33
C VAL A 188 -6.41 -5.19 -14.70
N GLU A 189 -5.85 -4.04 -15.00
CA GLU A 189 -5.04 -3.72 -16.16
C GLU A 189 -3.63 -3.27 -15.70
N THR A 190 -2.68 -3.34 -16.64
CA THR A 190 -1.33 -2.81 -16.38
C THR A 190 -1.39 -1.31 -16.16
N GLY A 191 -0.66 -0.84 -15.14
CA GLY A 191 -0.65 0.55 -14.70
C GLY A 191 -1.67 0.84 -13.60
N ASP A 192 -2.56 -0.10 -13.26
CA ASP A 192 -3.52 0.12 -12.19
C ASP A 192 -2.86 0.25 -10.81
N LEU A 193 -3.44 1.12 -9.99
CA LEU A 193 -3.29 1.07 -8.54
C LEU A 193 -4.41 0.19 -7.98
N VAL A 194 -4.10 -0.84 -7.21
CA VAL A 194 -5.12 -1.71 -6.59
C VAL A 194 -5.33 -1.31 -5.14
N MET A 195 -6.58 -1.13 -4.74
CA MET A 195 -7.00 -0.81 -3.38
C MET A 195 -7.80 -1.97 -2.79
N LEU A 196 -7.24 -2.70 -1.83
CA LEU A 196 -7.89 -3.80 -1.13
C LEU A 196 -8.72 -3.26 0.03
N HIS A 197 -10.05 -3.28 -0.10
CA HIS A 197 -10.96 -2.93 0.98
C HIS A 197 -11.28 -4.17 1.82
N THR A 198 -10.65 -4.25 2.98
CA THR A 198 -10.75 -5.33 3.96
C THR A 198 -11.73 -5.03 5.10
N GLY A 199 -12.09 -3.76 5.31
CA GLY A 199 -12.93 -3.29 6.41
C GLY A 199 -12.17 -3.06 7.73
N TRP A 200 -10.87 -3.38 7.79
CA TRP A 200 -10.11 -3.39 9.03
C TRP A 200 -10.00 -2.01 9.69
N SER A 201 -9.75 -0.94 8.93
CA SER A 201 -9.62 0.42 9.49
C SER A 201 -10.91 0.88 10.15
N GLU A 202 -12.07 0.71 9.51
CA GLU A 202 -13.35 1.13 10.11
C GLU A 202 -13.67 0.29 11.37
N TRP A 203 -13.37 -1.01 11.36
CA TRP A 203 -13.48 -1.86 12.55
C TRP A 203 -12.57 -1.38 13.69
N PHE A 204 -11.28 -1.16 13.43
CA PHE A 204 -10.32 -0.77 14.45
C PHE A 204 -10.62 0.62 15.02
N LEU A 205 -11.06 1.56 14.18
CA LEU A 205 -11.45 2.90 14.60
C LEU A 205 -12.76 2.90 15.41
N GLY A 206 -13.61 1.88 15.27
CA GLY A 206 -14.79 1.67 16.10
C GLY A 206 -14.50 1.14 17.51
N LEU A 207 -13.28 0.67 17.78
CA LEU A 207 -12.85 0.24 19.11
C LEU A 207 -12.59 1.44 20.03
N ASP A 208 -12.93 1.29 21.31
CA ASP A 208 -12.50 2.24 22.34
C ASP A 208 -10.98 2.11 22.63
N GLY A 209 -10.43 3.07 23.39
CA GLY A 209 -9.00 3.10 23.67
C GLY A 209 -8.47 1.87 24.41
N THR A 210 -9.29 1.17 25.21
CA THR A 210 -8.89 -0.05 25.92
C THR A 210 -8.88 -1.22 24.96
N ALA A 211 -9.95 -1.40 24.17
CA ALA A 211 -10.02 -2.44 23.15
C ALA A 211 -8.92 -2.29 22.08
N LYS A 212 -8.56 -1.07 21.68
CA LYS A 212 -7.39 -0.82 20.80
C LYS A 212 -6.09 -1.31 21.42
N ARG A 213 -5.85 -1.05 22.72
CA ARG A 213 -4.66 -1.53 23.44
C ARG A 213 -4.66 -3.05 23.61
N ASP A 214 -5.82 -3.64 23.87
CA ASP A 214 -5.97 -5.09 23.94
C ASP A 214 -5.64 -5.72 22.59
N GLN A 215 -6.17 -5.17 21.49
CA GLN A 215 -5.83 -5.61 20.14
C GLN A 215 -4.32 -5.46 19.85
N GLN A 216 -3.74 -4.29 20.16
CA GLN A 216 -2.30 -4.05 20.03
C GLN A 216 -1.47 -5.09 20.82
N SER A 217 -1.96 -5.53 21.98
CA SER A 217 -1.27 -6.52 22.82
C SER A 217 -1.23 -7.91 22.18
N THR A 218 -2.25 -8.27 21.40
CA THR A 218 -2.28 -9.55 20.66
C THR A 218 -1.26 -9.58 19.52
N GLY A 219 -0.91 -8.40 18.98
CA GLY A 219 -0.08 -8.26 17.78
C GLY A 219 -0.75 -8.80 16.51
N ARG A 220 -2.07 -9.01 16.54
CA ARG A 220 -2.83 -9.57 15.42
C ARG A 220 -3.46 -8.47 14.57
N ALA A 221 -3.38 -8.63 13.26
CA ALA A 221 -4.06 -7.76 12.30
C ALA A 221 -4.47 -8.57 11.08
N THR A 222 -5.70 -8.38 10.61
CA THR A 222 -6.17 -8.97 9.36
C THR A 222 -5.42 -8.38 8.18
N GLY A 223 -5.14 -9.23 7.20
CA GLY A 223 -4.61 -8.83 5.91
C GLY A 223 -4.46 -10.04 5.00
N MET A 224 -3.88 -9.82 3.82
CA MET A 224 -3.60 -10.91 2.89
C MET A 224 -2.65 -11.93 3.52
N ALA A 225 -2.98 -13.22 3.39
CA ALA A 225 -2.08 -14.29 3.75
C ALA A 225 -0.81 -14.23 2.87
N GLN A 226 0.35 -14.46 3.49
CA GLN A 226 1.61 -14.50 2.75
C GLN A 226 1.58 -15.63 1.71
N SER A 227 1.73 -15.25 0.44
CA SER A 227 1.59 -16.17 -0.69
C SER A 227 2.44 -15.71 -1.86
N GLU A 228 2.99 -16.68 -2.59
CA GLU A 228 3.68 -16.40 -3.86
C GLU A 228 2.69 -15.91 -4.91
N GLU A 229 1.45 -16.40 -4.86
CA GLU A 229 0.36 -16.05 -5.75
C GLU A 229 0.04 -14.55 -5.73
N LEU A 230 0.01 -13.91 -4.55
CA LEU A 230 -0.22 -12.47 -4.46
C LEU A 230 0.93 -11.66 -5.09
N VAL A 231 2.17 -12.04 -4.80
CA VAL A 231 3.37 -11.36 -5.31
C VAL A 231 3.48 -11.55 -6.83
N ASP A 232 3.26 -12.78 -7.31
CA ASP A 232 3.19 -13.13 -8.73
C ASP A 232 2.08 -12.32 -9.42
N TRP A 233 0.88 -12.28 -8.85
CA TRP A 233 -0.26 -11.56 -9.42
C TRP A 233 -0.01 -10.06 -9.49
N ALA A 234 0.50 -9.45 -8.42
CA ALA A 234 0.78 -8.02 -8.39
C ALA A 234 1.82 -7.62 -9.44
N TRP A 235 2.93 -8.38 -9.53
CA TRP A 235 3.96 -8.12 -10.54
C TRP A 235 3.44 -8.38 -11.96
N ASN A 236 2.88 -9.56 -12.23
CA ASN A 236 2.53 -9.99 -13.59
C ASN A 236 1.38 -9.17 -14.20
N ASN A 237 0.51 -8.58 -13.38
CA ASN A 237 -0.49 -7.61 -13.86
C ASN A 237 0.11 -6.22 -14.12
N GLY A 238 1.30 -5.92 -13.61
CA GLY A 238 1.95 -4.62 -13.75
C GLY A 238 1.30 -3.56 -12.88
N LEU A 239 1.07 -3.87 -11.60
CA LEU A 239 0.51 -2.90 -10.67
C LEU A 239 1.47 -1.73 -10.43
N THR A 240 0.93 -0.52 -10.47
CA THR A 240 1.65 0.71 -10.11
C THR A 240 1.86 0.81 -8.61
N MET A 241 0.87 0.39 -7.81
CA MET A 241 0.90 0.43 -6.35
C MET A 241 -0.17 -0.54 -5.80
N LEU A 242 0.10 -1.11 -4.63
CA LEU A 242 -0.86 -1.92 -3.88
C LEU A 242 -1.19 -1.23 -2.55
N ALA A 243 -2.44 -0.82 -2.38
CA ALA A 243 -2.92 -0.18 -1.17
C ALA A 243 -3.99 -1.04 -0.47
N ALA A 244 -4.14 -0.87 0.83
CA ALA A 244 -5.18 -1.51 1.62
C ALA A 244 -5.64 -0.62 2.78
N ASP A 245 -6.83 -0.89 3.29
CA ASP A 245 -7.38 -0.23 4.48
C ASP A 245 -7.05 -0.97 5.79
N ASN A 246 -5.98 -1.77 5.83
CA ASN A 246 -5.52 -2.48 7.02
C ASN A 246 -4.13 -2.01 7.45
N PHE A 247 -3.64 -2.58 8.56
CA PHE A 247 -2.41 -2.13 9.20
C PHE A 247 -1.13 -2.41 8.42
N ALA A 248 -1.06 -3.50 7.66
CA ALA A 248 0.20 -3.97 7.08
C ALA A 248 0.06 -4.57 5.67
N VAL A 249 -1.07 -4.38 4.96
CA VAL A 249 -1.45 -5.10 3.72
C VAL A 249 -1.63 -6.61 3.92
N GLU A 250 -0.58 -7.31 4.34
CA GLU A 250 -0.55 -8.70 4.76
C GLU A 250 -0.93 -8.90 6.25
N CYS A 251 -1.35 -10.11 6.63
CA CYS A 251 -1.79 -10.40 7.98
C CYS A 251 -0.64 -10.49 8.99
N LEU A 252 -0.92 -10.13 10.25
CA LEU A 252 -0.02 -10.33 11.38
C LEU A 252 -0.64 -11.28 12.41
N PRO A 253 0.14 -12.23 12.98
CA PRO A 253 1.48 -12.64 12.52
C PRO A 253 1.43 -13.29 11.12
N PRO A 254 2.58 -13.45 10.43
CA PRO A 254 2.64 -14.25 9.20
C PRO A 254 2.09 -15.66 9.40
N VAL A 255 1.44 -16.19 8.37
CA VAL A 255 0.88 -17.56 8.39
C VAL A 255 1.96 -18.61 8.68
N GLN A 256 1.56 -19.73 9.29
CA GLN A 256 2.51 -20.75 9.75
C GLN A 256 3.31 -21.37 8.59
N ASP A 257 2.74 -21.43 7.41
CA ASP A 257 3.28 -21.99 6.18
C ASP A 257 3.72 -20.92 5.18
N SER A 258 3.99 -19.69 5.63
CA SER A 258 4.44 -18.61 4.74
C SER A 258 5.64 -19.07 3.90
N PRO A 259 5.58 -18.90 2.56
CA PRO A 259 6.66 -19.33 1.67
C PRO A 259 7.93 -18.49 1.82
N PHE A 260 7.87 -17.37 2.56
CA PHE A 260 8.98 -16.44 2.76
C PHE A 260 9.70 -16.64 4.10
N ARG A 261 9.35 -17.66 4.89
CA ARG A 261 9.94 -17.88 6.23
C ARG A 261 11.46 -17.93 6.22
N ASP A 262 12.04 -18.59 5.22
CA ASP A 262 13.49 -18.77 5.12
C ASP A 262 14.17 -17.56 4.46
N SER A 263 13.48 -16.86 3.54
CA SER A 263 14.03 -15.72 2.81
C SER A 263 13.84 -14.37 3.51
N ALA A 264 12.92 -14.29 4.48
CA ALA A 264 12.64 -13.10 5.29
C ALA A 264 12.71 -13.40 6.81
N PRO A 265 13.85 -13.91 7.32
CA PRO A 265 13.97 -14.37 8.70
C PRO A 265 13.79 -13.24 9.72
N ASN A 266 14.15 -11.99 9.39
CA ASN A 266 13.99 -10.85 10.29
C ASN A 266 12.52 -10.42 10.46
N ASP A 267 11.65 -10.84 9.52
CA ASP A 267 10.21 -10.57 9.54
C ASP A 267 9.36 -11.82 9.74
N ARG A 268 9.99 -12.97 10.01
CA ARG A 268 9.28 -14.25 10.24
C ARG A 268 8.42 -14.66 9.03
N GLY A 269 8.85 -14.29 7.83
CA GLY A 269 8.19 -14.64 6.57
C GLY A 269 7.16 -13.65 6.06
N MET A 270 7.32 -12.35 6.31
CA MET A 270 6.50 -11.32 5.65
C MET A 270 6.85 -11.18 4.15
N MET A 271 5.91 -10.67 3.35
CA MET A 271 6.06 -10.35 1.93
C MET A 271 6.63 -8.96 1.65
N HIS A 272 6.62 -8.04 2.61
CA HIS A 272 7.04 -6.64 2.42
C HIS A 272 8.34 -6.48 1.62
N GLN A 273 9.36 -7.30 1.92
CA GLN A 273 10.64 -7.22 1.21
C GLN A 273 10.55 -7.65 -0.26
N GLU A 274 9.69 -8.61 -0.58
CA GLU A 274 9.48 -9.06 -1.95
C GLU A 274 8.81 -7.94 -2.76
N ILE A 275 7.83 -7.26 -2.15
CA ILE A 275 7.06 -6.20 -2.77
C ILE A 275 7.89 -4.91 -2.93
N LEU A 276 8.47 -4.40 -1.85
CA LEU A 276 9.20 -3.13 -1.86
C LEU A 276 10.60 -3.29 -2.43
N ALA A 277 11.45 -4.10 -1.78
CA ALA A 277 12.88 -4.14 -2.10
C ALA A 277 13.17 -4.89 -3.40
N LYS A 278 12.49 -6.01 -3.65
CA LYS A 278 12.77 -6.82 -4.85
C LYS A 278 12.01 -6.33 -6.08
N LEU A 279 10.72 -5.99 -5.94
CA LEU A 279 9.89 -5.59 -7.08
C LEU A 279 9.78 -4.09 -7.30
N GLY A 280 10.09 -3.26 -6.30
CA GLY A 280 9.92 -1.80 -6.40
C GLY A 280 8.45 -1.38 -6.42
N LEU A 281 7.56 -2.18 -5.83
CA LEU A 281 6.13 -1.92 -5.77
C LEU A 281 5.78 -1.22 -4.44
N PRO A 282 5.34 0.05 -4.46
CA PRO A 282 4.98 0.78 -3.26
C PRO A 282 3.75 0.19 -2.58
N LEU A 283 3.69 0.34 -1.26
CA LEU A 283 2.56 -0.10 -0.44
C LEU A 283 1.80 1.10 0.13
N GLY A 284 0.48 0.99 0.18
CA GLY A 284 -0.39 1.91 0.89
C GLY A 284 -1.06 1.22 2.06
N GLU A 285 -0.91 1.75 3.26
CA GLU A 285 -1.48 1.17 4.48
C GLU A 285 -2.45 2.14 5.13
N LEU A 286 -3.50 1.59 5.78
CA LEU A 286 -4.51 2.35 6.51
C LEU A 286 -5.28 3.35 5.63
N TRP A 287 -5.50 3.04 4.35
CA TRP A 287 -6.26 3.93 3.46
C TRP A 287 -7.75 3.97 3.82
N ARG A 288 -8.38 5.14 3.67
CA ARG A 288 -9.80 5.37 3.97
C ARG A 288 -10.69 4.93 2.81
N LEU A 289 -10.83 3.60 2.66
CA LEU A 289 -11.52 3.01 1.51
C LEU A 289 -13.03 2.80 1.72
N GLY A 290 -13.53 2.72 2.95
CA GLY A 290 -14.94 2.41 3.24
C GLY A 290 -15.97 3.33 2.56
N PRO A 291 -15.84 4.67 2.64
CA PRO A 291 -16.73 5.59 1.94
C PRO A 291 -16.71 5.42 0.42
N LEU A 292 -15.53 5.21 -0.15
CA LEU A 292 -15.36 4.97 -1.58
C LEU A 292 -16.00 3.65 -2.00
N ALA A 293 -15.76 2.56 -1.26
CA ALA A 293 -16.32 1.24 -1.52
C ALA A 293 -17.85 1.25 -1.47
N ARG A 294 -18.44 1.94 -0.48
CA ARG A 294 -19.90 2.15 -0.41
C ARG A 294 -20.44 2.85 -1.65
N ARG A 295 -19.79 3.94 -2.07
CA ARG A 295 -20.24 4.69 -3.24
C ARG A 295 -20.08 3.92 -4.55
N MET A 296 -18.92 3.27 -4.74
CA MET A 296 -18.63 2.41 -5.89
C MET A 296 -19.65 1.27 -6.03
N ARG A 297 -20.10 0.70 -4.91
CA ARG A 297 -21.15 -0.33 -4.88
C ARG A 297 -22.50 0.19 -5.35
N GLU A 298 -22.92 1.37 -4.88
CA GLU A 298 -24.16 2.02 -5.32
C GLU A 298 -24.17 2.33 -6.82
N LEU A 299 -23.00 2.68 -7.36
CA LEU A 299 -22.81 3.01 -8.78
C LEU A 299 -22.57 1.79 -9.67
N HIS A 300 -22.31 0.62 -9.09
CA HIS A 300 -21.79 -0.55 -9.81
C HIS A 300 -20.52 -0.23 -10.64
N GLN A 301 -19.65 0.64 -10.14
CA GLN A 301 -18.39 1.04 -10.77
C GLN A 301 -17.25 0.87 -9.76
N TRP A 302 -16.26 0.05 -10.08
CA TRP A 302 -15.17 -0.33 -9.16
C TRP A 302 -13.81 0.26 -9.53
N HIS A 303 -13.80 1.33 -10.31
CA HIS A 303 -12.59 2.06 -10.67
C HIS A 303 -12.79 3.58 -10.63
N ALA A 304 -11.69 4.29 -10.41
CA ALA A 304 -11.63 5.75 -10.28
C ALA A 304 -10.33 6.29 -10.91
N LEU A 305 -10.28 7.58 -11.20
CA LEU A 305 -8.99 8.27 -11.29
C LEU A 305 -8.41 8.40 -9.88
N VAL A 306 -7.18 7.97 -9.67
CA VAL A 306 -6.48 8.09 -8.39
C VAL A 306 -5.21 8.92 -8.57
N VAL A 307 -5.02 9.85 -7.63
CA VAL A 307 -3.82 10.68 -7.51
C VAL A 307 -3.18 10.38 -6.17
N VAL A 308 -1.89 10.04 -6.17
CA VAL A 308 -1.06 9.89 -4.97
C VAL A 308 0.11 10.84 -5.11
N LYS A 309 0.18 11.83 -4.21
CA LYS A 309 1.27 12.80 -4.18
C LYS A 309 1.86 12.86 -2.78
N PRO A 310 2.87 12.05 -2.46
CA PRO A 310 3.57 12.11 -1.18
C PRO A 310 4.07 13.51 -0.82
N LEU A 311 4.32 13.75 0.48
CA LEU A 311 5.05 14.92 0.92
C LEU A 311 6.45 14.93 0.28
N ASN A 312 6.91 16.09 -0.17
CA ASN A 312 8.26 16.24 -0.71
C ASN A 312 9.28 16.34 0.44
N ILE A 313 9.62 15.20 1.03
CA ILE A 313 10.61 15.07 2.10
C ILE A 313 11.78 14.26 1.58
N VAL A 314 12.90 14.94 1.31
CA VAL A 314 14.10 14.31 0.77
C VAL A 314 14.61 13.18 1.67
N GLY A 315 14.69 11.99 1.11
CA GLY A 315 15.19 10.78 1.78
C GLY A 315 14.23 10.14 2.77
N ALA A 316 12.97 10.58 2.81
CA ALA A 316 11.97 9.92 3.63
C ALA A 316 11.70 8.49 3.16
N THR A 317 11.47 7.59 4.12
CA THR A 317 11.16 6.18 3.88
C THR A 317 9.69 5.93 3.53
N GLY A 318 8.85 6.95 3.68
CA GLY A 318 7.43 6.92 3.39
C GLY A 318 6.85 8.32 3.49
N SER A 319 5.53 8.42 3.45
CA SER A 319 4.79 9.66 3.58
C SER A 319 3.38 9.35 4.04
N PRO A 320 2.63 10.30 4.64
CA PRO A 320 1.18 10.26 4.60
C PRO A 320 0.69 9.99 3.18
N ALA A 321 -0.41 9.26 3.05
CA ALA A 321 -0.88 8.78 1.76
C ALA A 321 -1.10 9.95 0.77
N ASN A 322 -1.73 11.04 1.24
CA ASN A 322 -2.14 12.19 0.43
C ASN A 322 -2.71 11.72 -0.92
N ALA A 323 -3.63 10.74 -0.81
CA ALA A 323 -4.20 10.02 -1.92
C ALA A 323 -5.66 10.46 -2.11
N THR A 324 -6.07 10.65 -3.36
CA THR A 324 -7.41 11.11 -3.71
C THR A 324 -7.96 10.23 -4.83
N ALA A 325 -9.21 9.78 -4.68
CA ALA A 325 -9.97 9.13 -5.75
C ALA A 325 -11.04 10.08 -6.30
N ILE A 326 -11.27 10.00 -7.61
CA ILE A 326 -12.26 10.81 -8.35
C ILE A 326 -13.11 9.86 -9.19
N LEU A 327 -14.41 9.83 -8.93
CA LEU A 327 -15.43 9.05 -9.66
C LEU A 327 -16.10 9.86 -10.76
#